data_AF-X1IR29-F1
#
_entry.id   AF-X1IR29-F1
#
_cell.length_a   1.000
_cell.length_b   1.000
_cell.length_c   1.000
_cell.angle_alpha   90.00
_cell.angle_beta   90.00
_cell.angle_gamma   90.00
#
_symmetry.space_group_name_H-M   'P 1'
#
loop_
_entity.id
_entity.type
_entity.pdbx_description
1 polymer ?
#
loop_
_entity_poly.entity_id
_entity_poly.type
_entity_poly.pdbx_seq_one_letter_code
_entity_poly.pdbx_strand_id
1 'polypeptide(L)'
;DYLRPNAATHLSTEHITIAEMLKRAGYATGIIGKWHLTGYANHGVKEFGPDVHGFDETIISENRGIGGGSYFHPYHFNKQIKKRLPGREYLVDRCNLEAVEFIERHKEGPFFLYLSHYAVHTRLLGKDELVAKYEKKPGAGRGSRASRNNPHLAAQLESIDEGVGMIMKKLDELGLVSKTVLIFTSDNGGESRVTSNAPLRAGKSTLYEGGIREPLIVRWPGVVKAGSVCSIPTGNVDFYPTFLQFAGYKADPRQYLDGVS
;
A
#
# COMPACT_ATOMS: atom_id res chain seq x y z
N ASP A 1 -3.59 -14.59 -5.32
CA ASP A 1 -4.68 -13.61 -5.51
C ASP A 1 -6.01 -14.34 -5.49
N TYR A 2 -6.85 -14.04 -4.49
CA TYR A 2 -8.07 -14.80 -4.19
C TYR A 2 -9.32 -14.26 -4.90
N LEU A 3 -9.24 -13.06 -5.47
CA LEU A 3 -10.17 -12.67 -6.52
C LEU A 3 -9.66 -13.32 -7.81
N ARG A 4 -10.22 -14.49 -8.12
CA ARG A 4 -9.92 -15.13 -9.39
C ARG A 4 -10.33 -14.16 -10.50
N PRO A 5 -9.61 -14.13 -11.63
CA PRO A 5 -9.98 -13.25 -12.73
C PRO A 5 -11.45 -13.45 -13.14
N ASN A 6 -11.97 -14.68 -13.09
CA ASN A 6 -13.37 -15.03 -13.36
C ASN A 6 -14.34 -14.95 -12.15
N ALA A 7 -13.92 -14.39 -11.03
CA ALA A 7 -14.80 -14.19 -9.89
C ALA A 7 -15.74 -13.01 -10.18
N ALA A 8 -17.04 -13.19 -9.95
CA ALA A 8 -18.04 -12.12 -10.09
C ALA A 8 -17.83 -10.94 -9.12
N THR A 9 -16.91 -11.11 -8.17
CA THR A 9 -16.65 -10.23 -7.03
C THR A 9 -15.64 -9.14 -7.39
N HIS A 10 -16.18 -7.96 -7.67
CA HIS A 10 -15.52 -6.66 -7.48
C HIS A 10 -15.92 -6.11 -6.11
N LEU A 11 -15.31 -5.01 -5.65
CA LEU A 11 -15.88 -4.31 -4.50
C LEU A 11 -17.26 -3.76 -4.90
N SER A 12 -18.32 -4.28 -4.29
CA SER A 12 -19.68 -3.81 -4.57
C SER A 12 -19.79 -2.32 -4.24
N THR A 13 -20.44 -1.56 -5.12
CA THR A 13 -20.78 -0.15 -4.87
C THR A 13 -21.88 0.03 -3.81
N GLU A 14 -22.44 -1.06 -3.29
CA GLU A 14 -23.37 -1.04 -2.15
C GLU A 14 -22.63 -0.85 -0.81
N HIS A 15 -21.33 -1.18 -0.76
CA HIS A 15 -20.51 -0.94 0.42
C HIS A 15 -19.91 0.47 0.36
N ILE A 16 -20.12 1.24 1.42
CA ILE A 16 -19.58 2.59 1.54
C ILE A 16 -18.15 2.47 2.06
N THR A 17 -17.21 2.84 1.21
CA THR A 17 -15.78 2.76 1.50
C THR A 17 -15.31 3.86 2.43
N ILE A 18 -14.09 3.68 2.95
CA ILE A 18 -13.45 4.65 3.85
C ILE A 18 -13.19 5.98 3.14
N ALA A 19 -12.80 5.94 1.86
CA ALA A 19 -12.58 7.13 1.04
C ALA A 19 -13.89 7.89 0.81
N GLU A 20 -15.00 7.20 0.51
CA GLU A 20 -16.31 7.86 0.40
C GLU A 20 -16.71 8.58 1.69
N MET A 21 -16.52 7.95 2.85
CA MET A 21 -16.85 8.57 4.13
C MET A 21 -15.93 9.76 4.45
N LEU A 22 -14.63 9.62 4.25
CA LEU A 22 -13.67 10.71 4.48
C LEU A 22 -13.88 11.88 3.52
N LYS A 23 -14.25 11.59 2.26
CA LYS A 23 -14.65 12.62 1.29
C LYS A 23 -15.89 13.39 1.75
N ARG A 24 -16.90 12.70 2.29
CA ARG A 24 -18.06 13.37 2.95
C ARG A 24 -17.66 14.18 4.18
N ALA A 25 -16.53 13.85 4.80
CA ALA A 25 -15.90 14.60 5.88
C ALA A 25 -15.03 15.78 5.43
N GLY A 26 -14.99 16.06 4.12
CA GLY A 26 -14.20 17.16 3.56
C GLY A 26 -12.72 16.83 3.35
N TYR A 27 -12.32 15.56 3.45
CA TYR A 27 -10.96 15.14 3.12
C TYR A 27 -10.78 15.09 1.61
N ALA A 28 -9.64 15.58 1.12
CA ALA A 28 -9.14 15.19 -0.19
C ALA A 28 -8.69 13.73 -0.14
N THR A 29 -9.08 12.92 -1.12
CA THR A 29 -8.83 11.46 -1.10
C THR A 29 -7.99 11.02 -2.28
N GLY A 30 -6.90 10.30 -2.01
CA GLY A 30 -5.98 9.80 -3.04
C GLY A 30 -5.62 8.35 -2.85
N ILE A 31 -5.54 7.60 -3.94
CA ILE A 31 -4.91 6.29 -4.01
C ILE A 31 -3.74 6.32 -4.97
N ILE A 32 -2.60 5.78 -4.53
CA ILE A 32 -1.40 5.64 -5.35
C ILE A 32 -0.96 4.18 -5.35
N GLY A 33 -1.02 3.56 -6.52
CA GLY A 33 -0.63 2.16 -6.69
C GLY A 33 -1.80 1.19 -6.70
N LYS A 34 -1.60 -0.01 -6.14
CA LYS A 34 -2.45 -1.19 -6.32
C LYS A 34 -3.87 -0.99 -5.77
N TRP A 35 -4.88 -1.22 -6.62
CA TRP A 35 -6.28 -1.27 -6.18
C TRP A 35 -6.77 -2.71 -5.95
N HIS A 36 -6.68 -3.55 -6.97
CA HIS A 36 -7.01 -4.99 -6.91
C HIS A 36 -8.46 -5.32 -6.50
N LEU A 37 -9.40 -4.39 -6.67
CA LEU A 37 -10.83 -4.56 -6.35
C LEU A 37 -11.77 -4.19 -7.52
N THR A 38 -11.21 -3.97 -8.72
CA THR A 38 -11.94 -3.44 -9.88
C THR A 38 -13.04 -4.36 -10.44
N GLY A 39 -12.82 -5.68 -10.38
CA GLY A 39 -13.41 -6.59 -11.37
C GLY A 39 -12.82 -6.36 -12.76
N TYR A 40 -12.97 -7.30 -13.68
CA TYR A 40 -12.34 -7.20 -15.01
C TYR A 40 -13.33 -7.52 -16.13
N ALA A 41 -13.43 -6.63 -17.13
CA ALA A 41 -14.36 -6.75 -18.24
C ALA A 41 -14.13 -8.00 -19.09
N ASN A 42 -12.87 -8.45 -19.21
CA ASN A 42 -12.53 -9.70 -19.90
C ASN A 42 -13.04 -10.97 -19.19
N HIS A 43 -13.61 -10.80 -17.99
CA HIS A 43 -14.28 -11.84 -17.23
C HIS A 43 -15.79 -11.61 -17.10
N GLY A 44 -16.35 -10.70 -17.89
CA GLY A 44 -17.80 -10.50 -18.00
C GLY A 44 -18.42 -9.67 -16.87
N VAL A 45 -17.62 -8.99 -16.07
CA VAL A 45 -18.10 -8.08 -15.02
C VAL A 45 -17.86 -6.62 -15.37
N LYS A 46 -18.71 -5.72 -14.89
CA LYS A 46 -18.50 -4.28 -15.00
C LYS A 46 -17.30 -3.88 -14.12
N GLU A 47 -16.43 -3.05 -14.67
CA GLU A 47 -15.24 -2.54 -13.97
C GLU A 47 -15.61 -1.32 -13.11
N PHE A 48 -15.21 -1.34 -11.85
CA PHE A 48 -15.41 -0.24 -10.89
C PHE A 48 -14.06 0.15 -10.26
N GLY A 49 -13.48 1.24 -10.75
CA GLY A 49 -12.19 1.74 -10.28
C GLY A 49 -12.25 2.43 -8.92
N PRO A 50 -11.10 2.83 -8.35
CA PRO A 50 -11.08 3.56 -7.07
C PRO A 50 -11.88 4.88 -7.09
N ASP A 51 -11.99 5.50 -8.27
CA ASP A 51 -12.72 6.75 -8.50
C ASP A 51 -14.21 6.62 -8.14
N VAL A 52 -14.83 5.47 -8.42
CA VAL A 52 -16.23 5.22 -8.02
C VAL A 52 -16.37 4.87 -6.54
N HIS A 53 -15.25 4.55 -5.87
CA HIS A 53 -15.16 4.24 -4.45
C HIS A 53 -14.57 5.40 -3.66
N GLY A 54 -14.90 6.62 -4.08
CA GLY A 54 -14.68 7.83 -3.29
C GLY A 54 -13.31 8.46 -3.38
N PHE A 55 -12.36 7.91 -4.13
CA PHE A 55 -11.04 8.54 -4.33
C PHE A 55 -11.11 9.66 -5.39
N ASP A 56 -10.72 10.89 -5.01
CA ASP A 56 -10.62 12.04 -5.91
C ASP A 56 -9.46 11.92 -6.90
N GLU A 57 -8.32 11.40 -6.42
CA GLU A 57 -7.12 11.19 -7.22
C GLU A 57 -6.75 9.71 -7.27
N THR A 58 -6.76 9.13 -8.47
CA THR A 58 -6.32 7.76 -8.73
C THR A 58 -5.04 7.79 -9.57
N ILE A 59 -3.91 7.52 -8.94
CA ILE A 59 -2.58 7.71 -9.56
C ILE A 59 -1.85 6.38 -9.64
N ILE A 60 -1.41 6.01 -10.85
CA ILE A 60 -0.65 4.76 -11.10
C ILE A 60 -1.42 3.51 -10.60
N SER A 61 -2.74 3.61 -10.52
CA SER A 61 -3.61 2.49 -10.21
C SER A 61 -3.82 1.62 -11.44
N GLU A 62 -3.96 0.33 -11.18
CA GLU A 62 -4.09 -0.69 -12.22
C GLU A 62 -5.55 -1.05 -12.48
N ASN A 63 -5.84 -1.32 -13.76
CA ASN A 63 -7.02 -2.12 -14.15
C ASN A 63 -6.61 -3.56 -14.50
N ARG A 64 -5.31 -3.91 -14.45
CA ARG A 64 -4.75 -5.26 -14.69
C ARG A 64 -3.45 -5.42 -13.89
N GLY A 65 -3.33 -6.49 -13.11
CA GLY A 65 -2.26 -6.69 -12.11
C GLY A 65 -0.84 -6.41 -12.62
N ILE A 66 -0.08 -5.52 -11.98
CA ILE A 66 1.32 -5.18 -12.35
C ILE A 66 2.31 -6.31 -12.04
N GLY A 67 1.95 -7.22 -11.11
CA GLY A 67 2.82 -8.27 -10.55
C GLY A 67 3.36 -9.33 -11.52
N GLY A 68 2.95 -9.34 -12.80
CA GLY A 68 3.57 -10.18 -13.84
C GLY A 68 4.61 -9.46 -14.71
N GLY A 69 4.82 -8.14 -14.50
CA GLY A 69 5.54 -7.22 -15.37
C GLY A 69 6.73 -6.50 -14.73
N SER A 70 7.53 -5.81 -15.53
CA SER A 70 8.70 -5.02 -15.06
C SER A 70 8.30 -3.90 -14.11
N TYR A 71 9.03 -3.72 -13.00
CA TYR A 71 8.94 -2.54 -12.11
C TYR A 71 9.56 -1.27 -12.72
N PHE A 72 10.01 -1.32 -13.96
CA PHE A 72 10.60 -0.20 -14.67
C PHE A 72 9.75 0.17 -15.89
N HIS A 73 9.65 1.47 -16.16
CA HIS A 73 8.96 2.00 -17.34
C HIS A 73 9.63 1.50 -18.65
N PRO A 74 8.86 1.13 -19.70
CA PRO A 74 7.40 1.09 -19.75
C PRO A 74 6.83 -0.05 -18.91
N TYR A 75 5.88 0.26 -18.03
CA TYR A 75 5.26 -0.73 -17.14
C TYR A 75 4.41 -1.69 -17.94
N HIS A 76 4.61 -3.00 -17.73
CA HIS A 76 4.05 -4.02 -18.61
C HIS A 76 2.52 -3.96 -18.75
N PHE A 77 1.81 -3.83 -17.62
CA PHE A 77 0.35 -3.80 -17.56
C PHE A 77 -0.24 -2.38 -17.55
N ASN A 78 0.60 -1.35 -17.41
CA ASN A 78 0.20 0.05 -17.36
C ASN A 78 1.00 0.91 -18.35
N LYS A 79 1.03 0.49 -19.62
CA LYS A 79 1.80 1.14 -20.70
C LYS A 79 1.34 2.57 -21.02
N GLN A 80 0.11 2.91 -20.64
CA GLN A 80 -0.48 4.24 -20.80
C GLN A 80 0.12 5.27 -19.84
N ILE A 81 0.74 4.83 -18.74
CA ILE A 81 1.40 5.74 -17.79
C ILE A 81 2.64 6.31 -18.45
N LYS A 82 2.64 7.63 -18.65
CA LYS A 82 3.79 8.36 -19.18
C LYS A 82 4.88 8.44 -18.13
N LYS A 83 6.11 8.15 -18.54
CA LYS A 83 7.33 8.42 -17.77
C LYS A 83 7.40 9.89 -17.34
N ARG A 84 7.73 10.15 -16.07
CA ARG A 84 8.00 11.48 -15.50
C ARG A 84 9.42 11.60 -14.93
N LEU A 85 10.00 10.52 -14.42
CA LEU A 85 11.34 10.50 -13.84
C LEU A 85 12.42 10.28 -14.90
N PRO A 86 13.62 10.85 -14.75
CA PRO A 86 14.75 10.62 -15.66
C PRO A 86 15.25 9.17 -15.61
N GLY A 87 16.15 8.81 -16.53
CA GLY A 87 16.81 7.51 -16.52
C GLY A 87 15.84 6.33 -16.70
N ARG A 88 16.12 5.21 -16.02
CA ARG A 88 15.24 4.03 -16.02
C ARG A 88 14.23 4.16 -14.88
N GLU A 89 13.14 4.89 -15.15
CA GLU A 89 12.10 5.16 -14.14
C GLU A 89 11.64 3.88 -13.45
N TYR A 90 11.75 3.88 -12.12
CA TYR A 90 11.39 2.78 -11.25
C TYR A 90 10.04 3.06 -10.57
N LEU A 91 9.14 2.09 -10.58
CA LEU A 91 7.75 2.24 -10.15
C LEU A 91 7.62 2.62 -8.67
N VAL A 92 8.48 2.09 -7.79
CA VAL A 92 8.44 2.41 -6.36
C VAL A 92 8.79 3.87 -6.14
N ASP A 93 9.89 4.34 -6.74
CA ASP A 93 10.29 5.76 -6.69
C ASP A 93 9.21 6.67 -7.28
N ARG A 94 8.55 6.20 -8.35
CA ARG A 94 7.44 6.91 -8.97
C ARG A 94 6.25 7.06 -8.01
N CYS A 95 5.85 6.00 -7.33
CA CYS A 95 4.81 6.05 -6.29
C CYS A 95 5.21 6.96 -5.12
N ASN A 96 6.47 6.91 -4.68
CA ASN A 96 6.99 7.78 -3.61
C ASN A 96 6.90 9.26 -3.97
N LEU A 97 7.30 9.63 -5.19
CA LEU A 97 7.19 11.02 -5.66
C LEU A 97 5.73 11.48 -5.69
N GLU A 98 4.83 10.67 -6.26
CA GLU A 98 3.41 11.03 -6.33
C GLU A 98 2.79 11.21 -4.94
N ALA A 99 3.22 10.43 -3.93
CA ALA A 99 2.76 10.56 -2.56
C ALA A 99 3.18 11.90 -1.93
N VAL A 100 4.45 12.28 -2.11
CA VAL A 100 4.98 13.58 -1.65
C VAL A 100 4.25 14.73 -2.33
N GLU A 101 4.02 14.64 -3.65
CA GLU A 101 3.33 15.67 -4.40
C GLU A 101 1.84 15.75 -4.04
N PHE A 102 1.17 14.63 -3.73
CA PHE A 102 -0.21 14.61 -3.25
C PHE A 102 -0.33 15.38 -1.92
N ILE A 103 0.56 15.10 -0.96
CA ILE A 103 0.60 15.81 0.33
C ILE A 103 0.81 17.31 0.12
N GLU A 104 1.73 17.69 -0.76
CA GLU A 104 2.00 19.09 -1.09
C GLU A 104 0.78 19.79 -1.71
N ARG A 105 0.05 19.12 -2.62
CA ARG A 105 -1.18 19.65 -3.24
C ARG A 105 -2.30 19.88 -2.24
N HIS A 106 -2.42 19.03 -1.24
CA HIS A 106 -3.55 19.03 -0.28
C HIS A 106 -3.18 19.56 1.12
N LYS A 107 -2.03 20.21 1.26
CA LYS A 107 -1.49 20.68 2.55
C LYS A 107 -2.39 21.66 3.33
N GLU A 108 -3.27 22.38 2.64
CA GLU A 108 -4.16 23.38 3.25
C GLU A 108 -5.40 22.75 3.93
N GLY A 109 -5.69 21.48 3.64
CA GLY A 109 -6.88 20.78 4.14
C GLY A 109 -6.56 19.38 4.68
N PRO A 110 -7.56 18.70 5.26
CA PRO A 110 -7.41 17.30 5.63
C PRO A 110 -7.29 16.45 4.36
N PHE A 111 -6.41 15.44 4.39
CA PHE A 111 -6.24 14.51 3.29
C PHE A 111 -6.17 13.06 3.78
N PHE A 112 -6.61 12.15 2.92
CA PHE A 112 -6.47 10.71 3.08
C PHE A 112 -5.72 10.17 1.88
N LEU A 113 -4.52 9.65 2.13
CA LEU A 113 -3.67 9.04 1.12
C LEU A 113 -3.55 7.53 1.39
N TYR A 114 -4.07 6.72 0.47
CA TYR A 114 -3.85 5.28 0.43
C TYR A 114 -2.71 4.95 -0.53
N LEU A 115 -1.49 4.86 -0.01
CA LEU A 115 -0.29 4.50 -0.76
C LEU A 115 -0.09 2.98 -0.72
N SER A 116 -0.52 2.28 -1.78
CA SER A 116 -0.51 0.82 -1.90
C SER A 116 0.55 0.38 -2.92
N HIS A 117 1.80 0.27 -2.49
CA HIS A 117 2.87 -0.19 -3.37
C HIS A 117 2.59 -1.57 -3.99
N TYR A 118 2.95 -1.73 -5.27
CA TYR A 118 3.00 -3.04 -5.91
C TYR A 118 4.16 -3.88 -5.39
N ALA A 119 5.28 -3.23 -5.10
CA ALA A 119 6.40 -3.87 -4.44
C ALA A 119 5.97 -4.31 -3.03
N VAL A 120 6.32 -5.49 -2.57
CA VAL A 120 7.31 -6.44 -3.13
C VAL A 120 6.68 -7.63 -3.86
N HIS A 121 5.45 -7.48 -4.36
CA HIS A 121 4.65 -8.57 -4.92
C HIS A 121 5.23 -9.10 -6.25
N THR A 122 5.51 -10.41 -6.32
CA THR A 122 5.93 -11.24 -7.47
C THR A 122 6.86 -10.61 -8.53
N ARG A 123 7.92 -11.35 -8.92
CA ARG A 123 9.03 -10.87 -9.76
C ARG A 123 9.83 -9.74 -9.08
N LEU A 124 10.72 -10.14 -8.19
CA LEU A 124 11.57 -9.21 -7.46
C LEU A 124 12.60 -8.55 -8.38
N LEU A 125 12.48 -7.25 -8.56
CA LEU A 125 13.37 -6.44 -9.39
C LEU A 125 13.61 -5.09 -8.71
N GLY A 126 14.62 -5.01 -7.84
CA GLY A 126 15.11 -3.74 -7.30
C GLY A 126 16.00 -2.96 -8.26
N LYS A 127 16.30 -1.70 -7.91
CA LYS A 127 17.26 -0.83 -8.61
C LYS A 127 18.66 -1.45 -8.62
N ASP A 128 19.37 -1.35 -9.74
CA ASP A 128 20.66 -2.05 -9.95
C ASP A 128 21.69 -1.70 -8.86
N GLU A 129 21.76 -0.43 -8.45
CA GLU A 129 22.66 0.04 -7.39
C GLU A 129 22.35 -0.55 -6.01
N LEU A 130 21.06 -0.65 -5.64
CA LEU A 130 20.62 -1.23 -4.38
C LEU A 130 20.80 -2.75 -4.41
N VAL A 131 20.51 -3.41 -5.53
CA VAL A 131 20.78 -4.84 -5.71
C VAL A 131 22.27 -5.11 -5.50
N ALA A 132 23.15 -4.34 -6.14
CA ALA A 132 24.60 -4.48 -5.97
C ALA A 132 25.06 -4.22 -4.52
N LYS A 133 24.41 -3.30 -3.79
CA LYS A 133 24.64 -3.09 -2.34
C LYS A 133 24.28 -4.34 -1.55
N TYR A 134 23.12 -4.96 -1.81
CA TYR A 134 22.66 -6.12 -1.06
C TYR A 134 23.35 -7.43 -1.44
N GLU A 135 23.77 -7.60 -2.69
CA GLU A 135 24.57 -8.75 -3.14
C GLU A 135 25.93 -8.84 -2.44
N LYS A 136 26.49 -7.70 -2.02
CA LYS A 136 27.76 -7.63 -1.28
C LYS A 136 27.61 -8.03 0.19
N LYS A 137 26.40 -8.15 0.74
CA LYS A 137 26.21 -8.49 2.16
C LYS A 137 26.56 -9.98 2.41
N PRO A 138 27.19 -10.30 3.55
CA PRO A 138 27.42 -11.69 3.93
C PRO A 138 26.12 -12.50 3.96
N GLY A 139 26.12 -13.68 3.34
CA GLY A 139 24.96 -14.56 3.27
C GLY A 139 23.87 -14.12 2.30
N ALA A 140 24.10 -13.10 1.47
CA ALA A 140 23.16 -12.69 0.42
C ALA A 140 22.89 -13.85 -0.56
N GLY A 141 21.62 -13.99 -0.94
CA GLY A 141 21.22 -14.82 -2.07
C GLY A 141 21.71 -14.21 -3.38
N ARG A 142 21.63 -14.98 -4.48
CA ARG A 142 22.08 -14.53 -5.80
C ARG A 142 20.91 -14.30 -6.76
N GLY A 143 20.86 -13.11 -7.35
CA GLY A 143 19.88 -12.71 -8.35
C GLY A 143 18.43 -12.67 -7.86
N SER A 144 17.52 -12.33 -8.78
CA SER A 144 16.09 -12.07 -8.48
C SER A 144 15.30 -13.29 -8.00
N ARG A 145 15.80 -14.51 -8.22
CA ARG A 145 15.13 -15.77 -7.84
C ARG A 145 15.69 -16.42 -6.58
N ALA A 146 16.56 -15.72 -5.84
CA ALA A 146 17.06 -16.23 -4.57
C ALA A 146 15.91 -16.55 -3.61
N SER A 147 15.92 -17.75 -3.02
CA SER A 147 14.89 -18.22 -2.09
C SER A 147 15.08 -17.74 -0.65
N ARG A 148 16.27 -17.25 -0.32
CA ARG A 148 16.61 -16.66 0.98
C ARG A 148 17.53 -15.47 0.77
N ASN A 149 17.46 -14.50 1.67
CA ASN A 149 18.29 -13.29 1.66
C ASN A 149 18.34 -12.63 0.27
N ASN A 150 17.17 -12.52 -0.38
CA ASN A 150 17.09 -12.09 -1.77
C ASN A 150 17.48 -10.60 -1.90
N PRO A 151 18.52 -10.26 -2.68
CA PRO A 151 19.03 -8.90 -2.77
C PRO A 151 18.06 -7.96 -3.50
N HIS A 152 17.24 -8.48 -4.42
CA HIS A 152 16.21 -7.67 -5.06
C HIS A 152 15.07 -7.37 -4.08
N LEU A 153 14.62 -8.34 -3.27
CA LEU A 153 13.64 -8.08 -2.22
C LEU A 153 14.11 -6.95 -1.29
N ALA A 154 15.34 -7.06 -0.79
CA ALA A 154 15.93 -6.06 0.09
C ALA A 154 16.05 -4.68 -0.58
N ALA A 155 16.44 -4.64 -1.86
CA ALA A 155 16.48 -3.40 -2.64
C ALA A 155 15.09 -2.77 -2.81
N GLN A 156 14.04 -3.55 -3.05
CA GLN A 156 12.67 -3.02 -3.15
C GLN A 156 12.18 -2.48 -1.80
N LEU A 157 12.45 -3.19 -0.70
CA LEU A 157 12.12 -2.73 0.65
C LEU A 157 12.84 -1.43 1.00
N GLU A 158 14.13 -1.30 0.66
CA GLU A 158 14.86 -0.04 0.87
C GLU A 158 14.26 1.11 0.05
N SER A 159 13.82 0.89 -1.19
CA SER A 159 13.13 1.96 -1.95
C SER A 159 11.77 2.36 -1.35
N ILE A 160 11.06 1.44 -0.69
CA ILE A 160 9.83 1.78 0.07
C ILE A 160 10.20 2.60 1.31
N ASP A 161 11.25 2.19 2.04
CA ASP A 161 11.75 2.89 3.23
C ASP A 161 12.23 4.32 2.89
N GLU A 162 12.98 4.49 1.79
CA GLU A 162 13.33 5.80 1.22
C GLU A 162 12.08 6.66 0.98
N GLY A 163 11.01 6.06 0.45
CA GLY A 163 9.72 6.72 0.23
C GLY A 163 9.03 7.18 1.50
N VAL A 164 9.00 6.34 2.54
CA VAL A 164 8.51 6.71 3.87
C VAL A 164 9.33 7.88 4.41
N GLY A 165 10.66 7.84 4.29
CA GLY A 165 11.54 8.94 4.66
C GLY A 165 11.22 10.25 3.92
N MET A 166 10.96 10.19 2.61
CA MET A 166 10.56 11.34 1.81
C MET A 166 9.22 11.94 2.27
N ILE A 167 8.22 11.10 2.55
CA ILE A 167 6.92 11.52 3.07
C ILE A 167 7.09 12.20 4.43
N MET A 168 7.84 11.58 5.34
CA MET A 168 8.09 12.13 6.67
C MET A 168 8.79 13.49 6.60
N LYS A 169 9.80 13.62 5.73
CA LYS A 169 10.49 14.88 5.49
C LYS A 169 9.54 15.95 4.94
N LYS A 170 8.70 15.59 3.96
CA LYS A 170 7.72 16.52 3.38
C LYS A 170 6.70 16.99 4.42
N LEU A 171 6.20 16.10 5.26
CA LEU A 171 5.29 16.47 6.36
C LEU A 171 5.95 17.45 7.34
N ASP A 172 7.25 17.28 7.61
CA ASP A 172 8.03 18.19 8.46
C ASP A 172 8.22 19.57 7.81
N GLU A 173 8.65 19.59 6.55
CA GLU A 173 8.80 20.83 5.75
C GLU A 173 7.50 21.65 5.69
N LEU A 174 6.34 20.98 5.68
CA LEU A 174 5.02 21.61 5.63
C LEU A 174 4.40 21.89 7.00
N GLY A 175 5.06 21.51 8.10
CA GLY A 175 4.51 21.68 9.45
C GLY A 175 3.26 20.82 9.73
N LEU A 176 3.11 19.70 9.02
CA LEU A 176 1.94 18.80 9.10
C LEU A 176 2.16 17.62 10.05
N VAL A 177 3.37 17.41 10.55
CA VAL A 177 3.76 16.24 11.36
C VAL A 177 2.82 15.97 12.55
N SER A 178 2.38 17.02 13.26
CA SER A 178 1.50 16.88 14.42
C SER A 178 0.02 16.72 14.06
N LYS A 179 -0.34 16.89 12.78
CA LYS A 179 -1.71 16.81 12.25
C LYS A 179 -1.93 15.58 11.37
N THR A 180 -0.91 14.75 11.18
CA THR A 180 -0.98 13.57 10.32
C THR A 180 -0.75 12.29 11.12
N VAL A 181 -1.65 11.35 10.95
CA VAL A 181 -1.48 9.97 11.39
C VAL A 181 -0.85 9.18 10.24
N LEU A 182 0.30 8.56 10.49
CA LEU A 182 0.90 7.62 9.54
C LEU A 182 0.70 6.19 10.04
N ILE A 183 0.17 5.34 9.16
CA ILE A 183 -0.03 3.91 9.40
C ILE A 183 0.74 3.15 8.33
N PHE A 184 1.65 2.28 8.74
CA PHE A 184 2.40 1.39 7.86
C PHE A 184 2.08 -0.06 8.22
N THR A 185 1.62 -0.83 7.23
CA THR A 185 1.26 -2.24 7.40
C THR A 185 1.41 -3.02 6.09
N SER A 186 1.16 -4.34 6.13
CA SER A 186 1.14 -5.24 4.98
C SER A 186 -0.30 -5.70 4.66
N ASP A 187 -0.54 -6.13 3.41
CA ASP A 187 -1.83 -6.69 2.98
C ASP A 187 -2.02 -8.16 3.42
N ASN A 188 -0.92 -8.89 3.56
CA ASN A 188 -0.82 -10.27 3.98
C ASN A 188 0.62 -10.63 4.37
N GLY A 189 0.78 -11.80 4.99
CA GLY A 189 2.09 -12.33 5.32
C GLY A 189 2.94 -12.62 4.09
N GLY A 190 4.25 -12.67 4.27
CA GLY A 190 5.21 -12.83 3.18
C GLY A 190 5.14 -14.20 2.49
N GLU A 191 5.48 -14.26 1.20
CA GLU A 191 5.65 -15.51 0.46
C GLU A 191 6.84 -16.30 1.02
N SER A 192 6.56 -17.45 1.65
CA SER A 192 7.52 -18.22 2.46
C SER A 192 8.75 -18.72 1.69
N ARG A 193 8.66 -18.81 0.36
CA ARG A 193 9.77 -19.26 -0.49
C ARG A 193 10.84 -18.20 -0.74
N VAL A 194 10.57 -16.94 -0.38
CA VAL A 194 11.42 -15.80 -0.77
C VAL A 194 11.60 -14.78 0.36
N THR A 195 10.62 -14.67 1.25
CA THR A 195 10.60 -13.74 2.38
C THR A 195 10.86 -14.47 3.72
N SER A 196 10.85 -13.72 4.82
CA SER A 196 10.89 -14.27 6.18
C SER A 196 9.67 -13.81 6.96
N ASN A 197 8.91 -14.77 7.50
CA ASN A 197 7.84 -14.51 8.47
C ASN A 197 8.26 -14.94 9.89
N ALA A 198 9.56 -15.16 10.12
CA ALA A 198 10.03 -15.66 11.41
C ALA A 198 9.63 -14.72 12.57
N PRO A 199 9.27 -15.26 13.75
CA PRO A 199 9.25 -16.69 14.12
C PRO A 199 7.92 -17.39 13.76
N LEU A 200 7.04 -16.76 12.99
CA LEU A 200 5.68 -17.22 12.74
C LEU A 200 5.64 -18.40 11.77
N ARG A 201 4.59 -19.23 11.91
CA ARG A 201 4.38 -20.41 11.07
C ARG A 201 3.84 -20.01 9.70
N ALA A 202 4.45 -20.55 8.65
CA ALA A 202 4.05 -20.41 7.24
C ALA A 202 4.06 -18.96 6.71
N GLY A 203 3.17 -18.63 5.77
CA GLY A 203 3.21 -17.39 5.00
C GLY A 203 1.94 -17.13 4.22
N LYS A 204 2.06 -16.27 3.20
CA LYS A 204 1.00 -15.92 2.24
C LYS A 204 0.12 -17.12 1.89
N SER A 205 -1.19 -16.86 1.78
CA SER A 205 -2.20 -17.88 1.42
C SER A 205 -2.46 -18.95 2.48
N THR A 206 -2.06 -18.72 3.73
CA THR A 206 -2.38 -19.61 4.86
C THR A 206 -3.03 -18.84 6.00
N LEU A 207 -3.84 -19.52 6.82
CA LEU A 207 -4.44 -18.97 8.04
C LEU A 207 -3.54 -19.15 9.28
N TYR A 208 -2.29 -19.58 9.09
CA TYR A 208 -1.32 -19.58 10.17
C TYR A 208 -0.82 -18.15 10.41
N GLU A 209 -0.30 -17.87 11.60
CA GLU A 209 0.21 -16.54 12.00
C GLU A 209 1.08 -15.88 10.92
N GLY A 210 1.99 -16.63 10.27
CA GLY A 210 2.86 -16.05 9.25
C GLY A 210 2.16 -15.59 7.97
N GLY A 211 0.89 -15.94 7.77
CA GLY A 211 0.07 -15.51 6.64
C GLY A 211 -0.92 -14.38 6.93
N ILE A 212 -1.23 -14.11 8.20
CA ILE A 212 -2.28 -13.14 8.61
C ILE A 212 -1.84 -12.13 9.68
N ARG A 213 -0.66 -12.31 10.30
CA ARG A 213 -0.15 -11.42 11.34
C ARG A 213 0.96 -10.54 10.77
N GLU A 214 0.62 -9.28 10.58
CA GLU A 214 1.45 -8.31 9.86
C GLU A 214 2.19 -7.34 10.78
N PRO A 215 3.31 -6.76 10.33
CA PRO A 215 3.87 -5.58 10.96
C PRO A 215 2.85 -4.44 10.90
N LEU A 216 2.59 -3.78 12.03
CA LEU A 216 1.76 -2.58 12.09
C LEU A 216 2.50 -1.50 12.89
N ILE A 217 2.77 -0.38 12.23
CA ILE A 217 3.37 0.82 12.86
C ILE A 217 2.36 1.95 12.73
N VAL A 218 1.99 2.55 13.86
CA VAL A 218 1.14 3.74 13.91
C VAL A 218 1.94 4.88 14.53
N ARG A 219 2.03 6.01 13.81
CA ARG A 219 2.68 7.22 14.28
C ARG A 219 1.67 8.35 14.34
N TRP A 220 1.35 8.79 15.55
CA TRP A 220 0.46 9.92 15.81
C TRP A 220 0.98 10.75 16.99
N PRO A 221 1.77 11.81 16.72
CA PRO A 221 2.32 12.65 17.78
C PRO A 221 1.22 13.25 18.66
N GLY A 222 1.41 13.19 19.98
CA GLY A 222 0.44 13.68 20.96
C GLY A 222 -0.66 12.67 21.34
N VAL A 223 -0.85 11.60 20.57
CA VAL A 223 -1.84 10.55 20.85
C VAL A 223 -1.17 9.21 21.15
N VAL A 224 -0.29 8.75 20.26
CA VAL A 224 0.46 7.50 20.45
C VAL A 224 1.75 7.79 21.22
N LYS A 225 1.96 7.07 22.33
CA LYS A 225 3.21 7.15 23.11
C LYS A 225 4.40 6.69 22.25
N ALA A 226 5.38 7.56 22.04
CA ALA A 226 6.56 7.25 21.25
C ALA A 226 7.33 6.04 21.81
N GLY A 227 7.80 5.16 20.92
CA GLY A 227 8.57 3.96 21.27
C GLY A 227 7.79 2.91 22.08
N SER A 228 6.46 3.02 22.14
CA SER A 228 5.63 2.03 22.82
C SER A 228 5.31 0.83 21.94
N VAL A 229 4.92 -0.27 22.58
CA VAL A 229 4.43 -1.49 21.93
C VAL A 229 3.01 -1.75 22.45
N CYS A 230 2.09 -2.04 21.53
CA CYS A 230 0.75 -2.48 21.85
C CYS A 230 0.65 -3.99 21.62
N SER A 231 0.23 -4.74 22.64
CA SER A 231 -0.01 -6.19 22.55
C SER A 231 -1.48 -6.55 22.36
N ILE A 232 -2.36 -5.55 22.20
CA ILE A 232 -3.79 -5.77 21.95
C ILE A 232 -3.95 -6.25 20.50
N PRO A 233 -4.62 -7.40 20.27
CA PRO A 233 -4.95 -7.84 18.92
C PRO A 233 -5.84 -6.84 18.19
N THR A 234 -5.55 -6.59 16.92
CA THR A 234 -6.34 -5.74 16.01
C THR A 234 -6.32 -6.36 14.62
N GLY A 235 -7.31 -6.03 13.79
CA GLY A 235 -7.39 -6.45 12.40
C GLY A 235 -7.63 -5.27 11.46
N ASN A 236 -7.40 -5.47 10.16
CA ASN A 236 -7.62 -4.43 9.14
C ASN A 236 -9.07 -3.91 9.10
N VAL A 237 -10.04 -4.69 9.59
CA VAL A 237 -11.45 -4.29 9.72
C VAL A 237 -11.65 -3.15 10.73
N ASP A 238 -10.75 -2.99 11.69
CA ASP A 238 -10.81 -1.94 12.72
C ASP A 238 -10.47 -0.55 12.15
N PHE A 239 -9.73 -0.48 11.04
CA PHE A 239 -9.35 0.81 10.44
C PHE A 239 -10.54 1.63 9.98
N TYR A 240 -11.61 0.99 9.48
CA TYR A 240 -12.80 1.70 9.02
C TYR A 240 -13.48 2.49 10.16
N PRO A 241 -13.98 1.86 11.25
CA PRO A 241 -14.57 2.61 12.35
C PRO A 241 -13.57 3.55 13.03
N THR A 242 -12.29 3.16 13.09
CA THR A 242 -11.23 4.01 13.67
C THR A 242 -11.05 5.32 12.90
N PHE A 243 -11.00 5.30 11.56
CA PHE A 243 -10.82 6.54 10.79
C PHE A 243 -12.09 7.40 10.79
N LEU A 244 -13.28 6.80 10.89
CA LEU A 244 -14.50 7.55 11.11
C LEU A 244 -14.47 8.30 12.44
N GLN A 245 -14.01 7.64 13.50
CA GLN A 245 -13.81 8.28 14.80
C GLN A 245 -12.81 9.45 14.70
N PHE A 246 -11.70 9.28 13.97
CA PHE A 246 -10.71 10.35 13.74
C PHE A 246 -11.31 11.56 13.03
N ALA A 247 -12.15 11.30 12.02
CA ALA A 247 -12.83 12.35 11.26
C ALA A 247 -14.02 12.97 12.01
N GLY A 248 -14.43 12.42 13.15
CA GLY A 248 -15.63 12.87 13.88
C GLY A 248 -16.94 12.44 13.22
N TYR A 249 -16.93 11.36 12.43
CA TYR A 249 -18.09 10.81 11.72
C TYR A 249 -18.57 9.52 12.36
N LYS A 250 -19.87 9.24 12.18
CA LYS A 250 -20.46 7.94 12.49
C LYS A 250 -20.57 7.12 11.20
N ALA A 251 -20.47 5.81 11.32
CA ALA A 251 -20.74 4.92 10.20
C ALA A 251 -22.19 5.07 9.73
N ASP A 252 -22.41 4.84 8.43
CA ASP A 252 -23.77 4.76 7.89
C ASP A 252 -24.49 3.59 8.59
N PRO A 253 -25.68 3.80 9.19
CA PRO A 253 -26.39 2.76 9.91
C PRO A 253 -26.81 1.57 9.03
N ARG A 254 -26.76 1.72 7.71
CA ARG A 254 -27.03 0.63 6.75
C ARG A 254 -25.81 -0.28 6.53
N GLN A 255 -24.63 0.15 6.98
CA GLN A 255 -23.40 -0.62 6.84
C GLN A 255 -23.11 -1.39 8.13
N TYR A 256 -23.10 -2.71 8.02
CA TYR A 256 -22.64 -3.58 9.10
C TYR A 256 -21.12 -3.45 9.27
N LEU A 257 -20.64 -3.36 10.51
CA LEU A 257 -19.23 -3.23 10.84
C LEU A 257 -18.76 -4.47 11.60
N ASP A 258 -17.70 -5.11 11.08
CA ASP A 258 -17.02 -6.22 11.77
C ASP A 258 -15.92 -5.74 12.73
N GLY A 259 -15.36 -4.56 12.48
CA GLY A 259 -14.30 -3.97 13.28
C GLY A 259 -14.79 -3.05 14.39
N VAL A 260 -13.87 -2.66 15.26
CA VAL A 260 -14.10 -1.74 16.37
C VAL A 260 -13.10 -0.59 16.36
N SER A 261 -13.47 0.52 17.02
CA SER A 261 -12.60 1.68 17.25
C SER A 261 -12.25 1.80 18.73
#